data_AF-A0A949G665-F1
#
_entry.id   AF-A0A949G665-F1
#
_cell.length_a   1.000
_cell.length_b   1.000
_cell.length_c   1.000
_cell.angle_alpha   90.00
_cell.angle_beta   90.00
_cell.angle_gamma   90.00
#
_symmetry.space_group_name_H-M   'P 1'
#
loop_
_entity.id
_entity.type
_entity.pdbx_description
1 polymer ?
#
loop_
_entity_poly.entity_id
_entity_poly.type
_entity_poly.pdbx_seq_one_letter_code
_entity_poly.pdbx_strand_id
1 'polypeptide(L)'
;MEITLTAKEKLKHGQLCMNGNCEHLGPQGCLLGDEKPFSCKLYPLSFNPNSQTFYFDVECPIMPAYVDQLASPKSIASKHLAAMASGIKKHMKTDPAFLESNYSVDTSYFALKKLPAQPLKKEVQK
;
A
#
# COMPACT_ATOMS: atom_id res chain seq x y z
N MET A 1 11.07 -12.26 -2.47
CA MET A 1 10.59 -10.89 -2.79
C MET A 1 11.17 -9.93 -1.76
N GLU A 2 11.77 -8.83 -2.21
CA GLU A 2 12.25 -7.76 -1.34
C GLU A 2 11.11 -6.76 -1.10
N ILE A 3 11.01 -6.24 0.13
CA ILE A 3 10.01 -5.24 0.51
C ILE A 3 10.56 -3.86 0.13
N THR A 4 9.83 -3.12 -0.70
CA THR A 4 10.20 -1.74 -1.01
C THR A 4 10.09 -0.88 0.25
N LEU A 5 11.15 -0.15 0.59
CA LEU A 5 11.22 0.73 1.76
C LEU A 5 11.33 2.18 1.33
N THR A 6 10.73 3.08 2.10
CA THR A 6 11.02 4.52 2.01
C THR A 6 12.49 4.77 2.37
N ALA A 7 13.04 5.91 1.97
CA ALA A 7 14.43 6.28 2.30
C ALA A 7 14.68 6.23 3.81
N LYS A 8 13.71 6.68 4.63
CA LYS A 8 13.80 6.64 6.10
C LYS A 8 13.76 5.21 6.63
N GLU A 9 12.89 4.36 6.10
CA GLU A 9 12.80 2.95 6.51
C GLU A 9 14.05 2.17 6.12
N LYS A 10 14.62 2.45 4.94
CA LYS A 10 15.88 1.85 4.48
C LYS A 10 17.05 2.22 5.39
N LEU A 11 17.11 3.48 5.85
CA LEU A 11 18.12 3.91 6.83
C LEU A 11 17.95 3.22 8.18
N LYS A 12 16.72 2.93 8.60
CA LYS A 12 16.43 2.33 9.90
C LYS A 12 16.58 0.81 9.92
N HIS A 13 16.08 0.14 8.88
CA HIS A 13 15.93 -1.32 8.82
C HIS A 13 16.88 -1.99 7.83
N GLY A 14 17.62 -1.22 7.02
CA GLY A 14 18.48 -1.76 5.96
C GLY A 14 17.63 -2.35 4.83
N GLN A 15 17.55 -3.68 4.77
CA GLN A 15 16.77 -4.43 3.79
C GLN A 15 15.77 -5.34 4.50
N LEU A 16 14.58 -5.49 3.93
CA LEU A 16 13.55 -6.39 4.42
C LEU A 16 13.10 -7.30 3.27
N CYS A 17 12.99 -8.60 3.52
CA CYS A 17 12.58 -9.57 2.51
C CYS A 17 11.45 -10.48 3.04
N MET A 18 10.59 -10.96 2.13
CA MET A 18 9.49 -11.88 2.43
C MET A 18 9.88 -13.37 2.32
N ASN A 19 11.00 -13.68 1.67
CA ASN A 19 11.50 -15.04 1.47
C ASN A 19 12.94 -15.12 2.02
N GLY A 20 13.25 -16.11 2.86
CA GLY A 20 14.59 -16.35 3.41
C GLY A 20 14.72 -16.06 4.91
N ASN A 21 15.96 -15.80 5.38
CA ASN A 21 16.29 -15.48 6.78
C ASN A 21 16.00 -14.00 7.11
N CYS A 22 14.76 -13.56 6.99
CA CYS A 22 14.37 -12.24 7.48
C CYS A 22 14.20 -12.30 8.99
N GLU A 23 15.07 -11.63 9.75
CA GLU A 23 15.01 -11.60 11.23
C GLU A 23 13.68 -11.01 11.74
N HIS A 24 12.95 -10.31 10.88
CA HIS A 24 11.68 -9.67 11.16
C HIS A 24 10.46 -10.50 10.70
N LEU A 25 10.65 -11.73 10.23
CA LEU A 25 9.58 -12.68 9.92
C LEU A 25 9.60 -13.84 10.91
N GLY A 26 8.56 -13.95 11.72
CA GLY A 26 8.33 -15.06 12.62
C GLY A 26 7.26 -16.03 12.10
N PRO A 27 6.95 -17.08 12.87
CA PRO A 27 5.96 -18.10 12.49
C PRO A 27 4.56 -17.56 12.21
N GLN A 28 4.21 -16.42 12.80
CA GLN A 28 2.90 -15.76 12.65
C GLN A 28 2.94 -14.57 11.68
N GLY A 29 4.04 -14.38 10.96
CA GLY A 29 4.24 -13.29 10.01
C GLY A 29 5.20 -12.21 10.51
N CYS A 30 5.01 -10.98 10.03
CA CYS A 30 5.93 -9.88 10.30
C CYS A 30 5.89 -9.43 11.77
N LEU A 31 7.06 -9.45 12.42
CA LEU A 31 7.24 -9.11 13.84
C LEU A 31 7.36 -7.59 14.09
N LEU A 32 7.41 -6.78 13.04
CA LEU A 32 7.60 -5.32 13.16
C LEU A 32 6.39 -4.59 13.76
N GLY A 33 5.22 -5.21 13.86
CA GLY A 33 4.02 -4.57 14.41
C GLY A 33 3.74 -3.22 13.76
N ASP A 34 3.66 -2.16 14.57
CA ASP A 34 3.44 -0.79 14.11
C ASP A 34 4.63 -0.19 13.34
N GLU A 35 5.83 -0.78 13.46
CA GLU A 35 7.02 -0.41 12.69
C GLU A 35 7.04 -1.00 11.28
N LYS A 36 6.00 -1.75 10.91
CA LYS A 36 5.85 -2.32 9.58
C LYS A 36 6.06 -1.23 8.50
N PRO A 37 6.83 -1.52 7.43
CA PRO A 37 7.07 -0.56 6.36
C PRO A 37 5.78 -0.08 5.71
N PHE A 38 5.82 1.13 5.14
CA PHE A 38 4.66 1.73 4.49
C PHE A 38 4.11 0.86 3.36
N SER A 39 4.97 0.24 2.54
CA SER A 39 4.57 -0.71 1.48
C SER A 39 3.76 -1.90 2.02
N CYS A 40 4.19 -2.47 3.15
CA CYS A 40 3.49 -3.57 3.79
C CYS A 40 2.18 -3.14 4.48
N LYS A 41 2.07 -1.88 4.90
CA LYS A 41 0.81 -1.29 5.39
C LYS A 41 -0.15 -0.96 4.25
N LEU A 42 0.39 -0.66 3.06
CA LEU A 42 -0.38 -0.31 1.88
C LEU A 42 -1.11 -1.53 1.30
N TYR A 43 -0.45 -2.69 1.27
CA TYR A 43 -1.06 -3.93 0.80
C TYR A 43 -2.38 -4.24 1.56
N PRO A 44 -3.46 -4.63 0.87
CA PRO A 44 -3.57 -5.07 -0.53
C PRO A 44 -3.81 -3.96 -1.57
N LEU A 45 -3.61 -2.70 -1.21
CA LEU A 45 -3.65 -1.60 -2.16
C LEU A 45 -2.32 -1.47 -2.90
N SER A 46 -2.40 -0.92 -4.11
CA SER A 46 -1.24 -0.41 -4.83
C SER A 46 -1.57 0.97 -5.41
N PHE A 47 -0.58 1.86 -5.49
CA PHE A 47 -0.77 3.23 -5.94
C PHE A 47 0.15 3.57 -7.09
N ASN A 48 -0.44 3.99 -8.21
CA ASN A 48 0.31 4.49 -9.35
C ASN A 48 0.58 6.00 -9.18
N PRO A 49 1.84 6.44 -8.97
CA PRO A 49 2.15 7.85 -8.78
C PRO A 49 1.95 8.70 -10.04
N ASN A 50 2.12 8.12 -11.23
CA ASN A 50 1.95 8.83 -12.51
C ASN A 50 0.49 9.18 -12.78
N SER A 51 -0.41 8.20 -12.59
CA SER A 51 -1.85 8.40 -12.85
C SER A 51 -2.65 8.80 -11.61
N GLN A 52 -1.99 8.87 -10.44
CA GLN A 52 -2.58 9.08 -9.12
C GLN A 52 -3.79 8.17 -8.86
N THR A 53 -3.65 6.89 -9.18
CA THR A 53 -4.74 5.92 -9.14
C THR A 53 -4.44 4.81 -8.14
N PHE A 54 -5.43 4.51 -7.30
CA PHE A 54 -5.42 3.34 -6.44
C PHE A 54 -5.93 2.10 -7.17
N TYR A 55 -5.22 1.02 -6.95
CA TYR A 55 -5.57 -0.33 -7.37
C TYR A 55 -5.65 -1.24 -6.14
N PHE A 56 -6.24 -2.40 -6.35
CA PHE A 56 -6.39 -3.46 -5.38
C PHE A 56 -5.91 -4.77 -6.01
N ASP A 57 -5.19 -5.58 -5.26
CA ASP A 57 -4.82 -6.93 -5.68
C ASP A 57 -6.04 -7.86 -5.72
N VAL A 58 -6.42 -8.32 -6.90
CA VAL A 58 -7.63 -9.14 -7.10
C VAL A 58 -7.51 -10.54 -6.53
N GLU A 59 -6.29 -11.01 -6.27
CA GLU A 59 -6.06 -12.32 -5.66
C GLU A 59 -6.26 -12.27 -4.14
N CYS A 60 -6.32 -11.08 -3.55
CA CYS A 60 -6.59 -10.93 -2.14
C CYS A 60 -8.07 -11.26 -1.82
N PRO A 61 -8.35 -12.29 -0.99
CA PRO A 61 -9.70 -12.83 -0.80
C PRO A 61 -10.67 -11.84 -0.14
N ILE A 62 -10.15 -10.79 0.50
CA ILE A 62 -10.97 -9.75 1.11
C ILE A 62 -11.45 -8.70 0.11
N MET A 63 -11.03 -8.74 -1.17
CA MET A 63 -11.37 -7.70 -2.15
C MET A 63 -12.87 -7.39 -2.22
N PRO A 64 -13.80 -8.37 -2.35
CA PRO A 64 -15.23 -8.06 -2.45
C PRO A 64 -15.73 -7.31 -1.21
N ALA A 65 -15.43 -7.83 -0.02
CA ALA A 65 -15.82 -7.21 1.25
C ALA A 65 -15.17 -5.84 1.45
N TYR A 66 -13.93 -5.64 0.99
CA TYR A 66 -13.25 -4.36 1.06
C TYR A 66 -13.96 -3.33 0.18
N VAL A 67 -14.27 -3.68 -1.06
CA VAL A 67 -14.96 -2.81 -2.02
C VAL A 67 -16.36 -2.44 -1.52
N ASP A 68 -17.12 -3.41 -1.01
CA ASP A 68 -18.46 -3.16 -0.45
C ASP A 68 -18.40 -2.19 0.74
N GLN A 69 -17.39 -2.34 1.61
CA GLN A 69 -17.19 -1.45 2.74
C GLN A 69 -16.84 -0.02 2.34
N LEU A 70 -16.32 0.23 1.13
CA LEU A 70 -16.03 1.60 0.66
C LEU A 70 -17.29 2.45 0.49
N ALA A 71 -18.48 1.84 0.40
CA ALA A 71 -19.75 2.57 0.39
C ALA A 71 -20.06 3.27 1.73
N SER A 72 -19.40 2.86 2.83
CA SER A 72 -19.59 3.45 4.15
C SER A 72 -18.34 4.20 4.61
N PRO A 73 -18.40 5.54 4.82
CA PRO A 73 -17.23 6.33 5.22
C PRO A 73 -16.61 5.93 6.57
N LYS A 74 -17.38 5.26 7.45
CA LYS A 74 -16.93 4.85 8.79
C LYS A 74 -16.39 3.42 8.84
N SER A 75 -16.44 2.69 7.73
CA SER A 75 -15.97 1.31 7.62
C SER A 75 -14.46 1.19 7.83
N ILE A 76 -14.00 -0.03 8.06
CA ILE A 76 -12.57 -0.33 8.19
C ILE A 76 -11.87 -0.03 6.86
N ALA A 77 -12.44 -0.45 5.73
CA ALA A 77 -11.88 -0.21 4.40
C ALA A 77 -11.75 1.29 4.07
N SER A 78 -12.76 2.10 4.37
CA SER A 78 -12.73 3.54 4.10
C SER A 78 -11.69 4.25 4.96
N LYS A 79 -11.59 3.90 6.26
CA LYS A 79 -10.56 4.42 7.16
C LYS A 79 -9.16 4.02 6.71
N HIS A 80 -8.99 2.75 6.31
CA HIS A 80 -7.73 2.24 5.78
C HIS A 80 -7.31 2.99 4.50
N LEU A 81 -8.21 3.10 3.51
CA LEU A 81 -7.94 3.82 2.27
C LEU A 81 -7.59 5.29 2.52
N ALA A 82 -8.29 5.97 3.44
CA ALA A 82 -7.99 7.35 3.82
C ALA A 82 -6.61 7.51 4.49
N ALA A 83 -6.24 6.57 5.37
CA ALA A 83 -4.93 6.55 6.00
C ALA A 83 -3.81 6.35 4.95
N MET A 84 -4.00 5.41 4.02
CA MET A 84 -3.04 5.16 2.94
C MET A 84 -2.93 6.34 1.99
N ALA A 85 -4.05 6.97 1.61
CA ALA A 85 -4.05 8.19 0.81
C ALA A 85 -3.30 9.34 1.50
N SER A 86 -3.41 9.48 2.82
CA SER A 86 -2.68 10.49 3.58
C SER A 86 -1.18 10.22 3.59
N GLY A 87 -0.78 8.96 3.79
CA GLY A 87 0.62 8.54 3.69
C GLY A 87 1.21 8.76 2.29
N ILE A 88 0.47 8.41 1.24
CA ILE A 88 0.86 8.65 -0.15
C ILE A 88 1.05 10.15 -0.41
N LYS A 89 0.11 11.01 0.00
CA LYS A 89 0.26 12.47 -0.17
C LYS A 89 1.55 13.00 0.46
N LYS A 90 1.97 12.44 1.59
CA LYS A 90 3.24 12.78 2.23
C LYS A 90 4.41 12.32 1.37
N HIS A 91 4.43 11.06 0.96
CA HIS A 91 5.53 10.49 0.16
C HIS A 91 5.63 11.09 -1.24
N MET A 92 4.53 11.53 -1.86
CA MET A 92 4.58 12.29 -3.12
C MET A 92 5.46 13.55 -3.02
N LYS A 93 5.57 14.14 -1.83
CA LYS A 93 6.39 15.34 -1.59
C LYS A 93 7.79 15.00 -1.09
N THR A 94 7.91 13.98 -0.23
CA THR A 94 9.15 13.71 0.51
C THR A 94 9.96 12.54 -0.03
N ASP A 95 9.33 11.62 -0.76
CA ASP A 95 9.95 10.39 -1.23
C ASP A 95 9.22 9.81 -2.47
N PRO A 96 9.23 10.54 -3.61
CA PRO A 96 8.54 10.09 -4.82
C PRO A 96 9.18 8.84 -5.43
N ALA A 97 10.51 8.68 -5.31
CA ALA A 97 11.23 7.51 -5.82
C ALA A 97 10.77 6.20 -5.15
N PHE A 98 10.45 6.24 -3.85
CA PHE A 98 9.81 5.13 -3.17
C PHE A 98 8.48 4.74 -3.81
N LEU A 99 7.60 5.71 -4.12
CA LEU A 99 6.29 5.42 -4.70
C LEU A 99 6.40 4.79 -6.09
N GLU A 100 7.33 5.28 -6.92
CA GLU A 100 7.62 4.71 -8.24
C GLU A 100 8.13 3.28 -8.13
N SER A 101 9.12 3.06 -7.25
CA SER A 101 9.70 1.74 -7.02
C SER A 101 8.67 0.76 -6.48
N ASN A 102 7.83 1.20 -5.53
CA ASN A 102 6.81 0.35 -4.93
C ASN A 102 5.77 -0.07 -5.97
N TYR A 103 5.29 0.87 -6.78
CA TYR A 103 4.33 0.55 -7.83
C TYR A 103 4.91 -0.37 -8.92
N SER A 104 6.18 -0.17 -9.27
CA SER A 104 6.90 -1.05 -10.21
C SER A 104 6.98 -2.49 -9.69
N VAL A 105 7.33 -2.65 -8.41
CA VAL A 105 7.31 -3.96 -7.75
C VAL A 105 5.89 -4.53 -7.73
N ASP A 106 4.91 -3.79 -7.23
CA ASP A 106 3.53 -4.29 -7.11
C ASP A 106 2.96 -4.77 -8.46
N THR A 107 3.18 -4.02 -9.53
CA THR A 107 2.70 -4.39 -10.88
C THR A 107 3.40 -5.60 -11.49
N SER A 108 4.61 -5.93 -11.02
CA SER A 108 5.33 -7.14 -11.43
C SER A 108 4.89 -8.40 -10.68
N TYR A 109 4.26 -8.25 -9.50
CA TYR A 109 3.89 -9.37 -8.63
C TYR A 109 2.37 -9.60 -8.52
N PHE A 110 1.55 -8.55 -8.56
CA PHE A 110 0.12 -8.64 -8.27
C PHE A 110 -0.76 -8.41 -9.49
N ALA A 111 -1.90 -9.09 -9.52
CA ALA A 111 -2.95 -8.81 -10.47
C ALA A 111 -3.81 -7.63 -9.96
N LEU A 112 -3.56 -6.44 -10.50
CA LEU A 112 -4.14 -5.20 -9.99
C LEU A 112 -5.42 -4.78 -10.73
N LYS A 113 -6.50 -4.51 -9.98
CA LYS A 113 -7.72 -3.88 -10.50
C LYS A 113 -7.93 -2.51 -9.88
N LYS A 114 -8.28 -1.54 -10.71
CA LYS A 114 -8.57 -0.16 -10.28
C LYS A 114 -9.69 -0.14 -9.24
N LEU A 115 -9.48 0.57 -8.13
CA LEU A 115 -10.52 0.78 -7.13
C LEU A 115 -11.61 1.72 -7.64
N PRO A 116 -12.89 1.51 -7.24
CA PRO A 116 -13.97 2.44 -7.56
C PRO A 116 -13.78 3.79 -6.85
N ALA A 117 -13.34 3.78 -5.59
CA ALA A 117 -13.03 5.00 -4.84
C ALA A 117 -11.60 5.47 -5.12
N GLN A 118 -11.42 6.77 -5.41
CA GLN A 118 -10.13 7.39 -5.76
C GLN A 118 -9.90 8.65 -4.92
N PRO A 119 -9.45 8.52 -3.64
CA PRO A 119 -9.43 9.62 -2.66
C PRO A 119 -8.46 10.77 -3.00
N LEU A 120 -7.62 10.61 -4.02
CA LEU A 120 -6.68 11.63 -4.50
C LEU A 120 -7.16 12.34 -5.76
N LYS A 121 -8.11 11.75 -6.50
CA LYS A 121 -8.75 12.43 -7.61
C LYS A 121 -9.86 13.28 -7.01
N LYS A 122 -9.81 14.60 -7.20
CA LYS A 122 -10.90 15.48 -6.80
C LYS A 122 -12.18 14.90 -7.42
N GLU A 123 -13.16 14.54 -6.59
CA GLU A 123 -14.51 14.31 -7.10
C GLU A 123 -14.94 15.61 -7.78
N VAL A 124 -15.12 15.55 -9.10
CA VAL A 124 -15.96 16.53 -9.77
C VAL A 124 -17.36 16.21 -9.29
N GLN A 125 -17.76 16.78 -8.15
CA GLN A 125 -19.16 16.84 -7.78
C GLN A 125 -19.85 17.62 -8.89
N LYS A 126 -20.70 16.91 -9.63
CA LYS A 126 -21.54 17.45 -10.70
C LYS A 126 -22.87 17.87 -10.11
#